data_AF-A0AAJ2C1S5-F1
#
_entry.id   AF-A0AAJ2C1S5-F1
#
_cell.length_a   1.000
_cell.length_b   1.000
_cell.length_c   1.000
_cell.angle_alpha   90.00
_cell.angle_beta   90.00
_cell.angle_gamma   90.00
#
_symmetry.space_group_name_H-M   'P 1'
#
loop_
_entity.id
_entity.type
_entity.pdbx_description
1 polymer ?
#
loop_
_entity_poly.entity_id
_entity_poly.type
_entity_poly.pdbx_seq_one_letter_code
_entity_poly.pdbx_strand_id
1 'polypeptide(L)' 'MGAFFHLSSIIDSIVYSFIGIFILVISFVTIEKITPENIYKQVVEKNNTAIALIFAAFIIAIAIIISAAIHG' A
#
# COMPACT_ATOMS: atom_id res chain seq x y z
N MET A 1 23.16 -7.35 -28.58
CA MET A 1 23.07 -6.13 -27.73
C MET A 1 21.68 -5.87 -27.14
N GLY A 2 20.59 -6.57 -27.53
CA GLY A 2 19.23 -6.29 -27.04
C GLY A 2 18.81 -7.01 -25.74
N ALA A 3 19.33 -8.21 -25.45
CA ALA A 3 18.89 -9.01 -24.31
C ALA A 3 19.31 -8.44 -22.92
N PHE A 4 20.46 -7.78 -22.84
CA PHE A 4 20.95 -7.18 -21.59
C PHE A 4 20.10 -5.99 -21.11
N PHE A 5 19.48 -5.26 -22.04
CA PHE A 5 18.56 -4.16 -21.71
C PHE A 5 17.26 -4.67 -21.06
N HIS A 6 16.70 -5.78 -21.56
CA HIS A 6 15.47 -6.35 -21.00
C HIS A 6 15.65 -6.86 -19.57
N LEU A 7 16.79 -7.47 -19.28
CA LEU A 7 17.06 -8.00 -17.93
C LEU A 7 17.15 -6.86 -16.90
N SER A 8 17.76 -5.74 -17.27
CA SER A 8 17.89 -4.56 -16.40
C SER A 8 16.52 -3.97 -16.06
N SER A 9 15.63 -3.80 -17.05
CA SER A 9 14.27 -3.27 -16.82
C SER A 9 13.40 -4.19 -15.94
N ILE A 10 13.58 -5.51 -16.04
CA ILE A 10 12.87 -6.47 -15.18
C ILE A 10 13.35 -6.34 -13.74
N ILE A 11 14.67 -6.22 -13.53
CA ILE A 11 15.26 -6.03 -12.21
C ILE A 11 14.76 -4.74 -11.58
N ASP A 12 14.77 -3.63 -12.34
CA ASP A 12 14.25 -2.35 -11.87
C ASP A 12 12.77 -2.45 -11.48
N SER A 13 11.93 -3.10 -12.29
CA SER A 13 10.50 -3.28 -12.00
C SER A 13 10.26 -4.07 -10.71
N ILE A 14 11.07 -5.11 -10.47
CA ILE A 14 11.01 -5.89 -9.22
C ILE A 14 11.39 -5.01 -8.03
N VAL A 15 12.49 -4.26 -8.14
CA VAL A 15 12.97 -3.36 -7.08
C VAL A 15 11.91 -2.31 -6.73
N TYR A 16 11.34 -1.63 -7.73
CA TYR A 16 10.29 -0.61 -7.50
C TYR A 16 8.99 -1.21 -6.96
N SER A 17 8.62 -2.43 -7.35
CA SER A 17 7.49 -3.15 -6.76
C SER A 17 7.68 -3.39 -5.25
N PHE A 18 8.86 -3.86 -4.85
CA PHE A 18 9.18 -4.04 -3.43
C PHE A 18 9.20 -2.73 -2.65
N ILE A 19 9.73 -1.66 -3.24
CA ILE A 19 9.71 -0.32 -2.64
C ILE A 19 8.25 0.13 -2.42
N GLY A 20 7.38 -0.04 -3.41
CA GLY A 20 5.96 0.31 -3.29
C GLY A 20 5.26 -0.47 -2.17
N ILE A 21 5.48 -1.78 -2.09
CA ILE A 21 4.94 -2.62 -1.01
C ILE A 21 5.43 -2.14 0.36
N PHE A 22 6.72 -1.83 0.46
CA PHE A 22 7.33 -1.36 1.71
C PHE A 22 6.71 -0.04 2.18
N ILE A 23 6.54 0.93 1.27
CA ILE A 23 5.89 2.22 1.57
C ILE A 23 4.43 2.02 1.98
N LEU A 24 3.71 1.11 1.31
CA LEU A 24 2.32 0.79 1.65
C LEU A 24 2.19 0.23 3.07
N VAL A 25 3.07 -0.70 3.45
CA VAL A 25 3.10 -1.28 4.81
C VAL A 25 3.41 -0.22 5.86
N ILE A 26 4.40 0.65 5.61
CA ILE A 26 4.72 1.74 6.55
C ILE A 26 3.54 2.70 6.71
N SER A 27 2.87 3.04 5.61
CA SER A 27 1.72 3.95 5.63
C SER A 27 0.55 3.33 6.38
N PHE A 28 0.29 2.04 6.17
CA PHE A 28 -0.71 1.26 6.90
C PHE A 28 -0.46 1.29 8.41
N VAL A 29 0.76 0.94 8.85
CA VAL A 29 1.13 0.92 10.28
C VAL A 29 1.03 2.32 10.88
N THR A 30 1.39 3.34 10.11
CA THR A 30 1.28 4.74 10.53
C THR A 30 -0.18 5.13 10.77
N ILE A 31 -1.09 4.80 9.84
CA ILE A 31 -2.52 5.06 9.99
C ILE A 31 -3.11 4.28 11.17
N GLU A 32 -2.74 3.01 11.33
CA GLU A 32 -3.21 2.19 12.44
C GLU A 32 -2.79 2.79 13.79
N LYS A 33 -1.56 3.32 13.89
CA LYS A 33 -1.06 3.97 15.10
C LYS A 33 -1.72 5.34 15.37
N ILE A 34 -2.05 6.09 14.32
CA ILE A 34 -2.75 7.38 14.44
C ILE A 34 -4.22 7.16 14.81
N THR A 35 -4.82 6.08 14.32
CA THR A 35 -6.21 5.72 14.60
C THR A 35 -6.30 5.22 16.05
N PRO A 36 -6.94 5.97 16.97
CA PRO A 36 -6.97 5.60 18.40
C PRO A 36 -7.84 4.36 18.66
N GLU A 37 -8.69 4.01 17.70
CA GLU A 37 -9.61 2.89 17.75
C GLU A 37 -8.98 1.64 17.15
N ASN A 38 -9.12 0.52 17.84
CA ASN A 38 -8.60 -0.75 17.38
C ASN A 38 -9.46 -1.25 16.21
N ILE A 39 -8.95 -1.11 14.98
CA ILE A 39 -9.67 -1.42 13.73
C ILE A 39 -10.15 -2.87 13.75
N TYR A 40 -9.29 -3.80 14.18
CA TYR A 40 -9.63 -5.21 14.31
C TYR A 40 -10.83 -5.41 15.23
N LYS A 41 -10.81 -4.81 16.42
CA LYS A 41 -11.91 -4.88 17.38
C LYS A 41 -13.21 -4.32 16.80
N GLN A 42 -13.13 -3.19 16.12
CA GLN A 42 -14.31 -2.54 15.54
C GLN A 42 -14.90 -3.33 14.37
N VAL A 43 -14.07 -3.89 13.50
CA VAL A 43 -14.53 -4.64 12.32
C VAL A 43 -15.00 -6.04 12.71
N VAL A 44 -14.22 -6.77 13.51
CA VAL A 44 -14.49 -8.17 13.83
C VAL A 44 -15.49 -8.33 14.98
N GLU A 45 -15.29 -7.63 16.10
CA GLU A 45 -16.17 -7.78 17.27
C GLU A 45 -17.44 -6.92 17.16
N LYS A 46 -17.30 -5.67 16.72
CA LYS A 46 -18.43 -4.72 16.63
C LYS A 46 -19.13 -4.70 15.27
N ASN A 47 -18.64 -5.44 14.28
CA ASN A 47 -19.18 -5.47 12.92
C ASN A 47 -19.34 -4.07 12.29
N ASN A 48 -18.44 -3.14 12.63
CA ASN A 48 -18.48 -1.77 12.16
C ASN A 48 -17.95 -1.67 10.73
N THR A 49 -18.85 -1.89 9.77
CA THR A 49 -18.57 -1.79 8.33
C THR A 49 -18.16 -0.38 7.89
N ALA A 50 -18.55 0.68 8.61
CA ALA A 50 -18.12 2.03 8.28
C ALA A 50 -16.60 2.20 8.42
N ILE A 51 -16.00 1.65 9.48
CA ILE A 51 -14.55 1.68 9.68
C ILE A 51 -13.84 0.79 8.66
N ALA A 52 -14.39 -0.39 8.35
CA ALA A 52 -13.84 -1.25 7.31
C ALA A 52 -13.80 -0.53 5.95
N LEU A 53 -14.87 0.19 5.60
CA LEU A 53 -14.97 0.92 4.33
C LEU A 53 -13.97 2.09 4.28
N ILE A 54 -13.87 2.88 5.34
CA ILE A 54 -12.91 3.98 5.44
C ILE A 54 -11.48 3.44 5.31
N PHE A 55 -11.18 2.32 5.97
CA PHE A 55 -9.87 1.70 5.91
C PHE A 55 -9.53 1.18 4.51
N ALA A 56 -10.49 0.54 3.83
CA ALA A 56 -10.33 0.12 2.44
C ALA A 56 -10.08 1.33 1.53
N ALA A 57 -10.80 2.43 1.73
CA ALA A 57 -10.59 3.67 0.96
C ALA A 57 -9.18 4.26 1.18
N PHE A 58 -8.66 4.23 2.40
CA PHE A 58 -7.30 4.66 2.69
C PHE A 58 -6.25 3.80 1.97
N ILE A 59 -6.39 2.48 1.99
CA ILE A 59 -5.47 1.58 1.29
C ILE A 59 -5.46 1.87 -0.22
N ILE A 60 -6.65 2.07 -0.81
CA ILE A 60 -6.78 2.42 -2.23
C ILE A 60 -6.10 3.77 -2.53
N ALA A 61 -6.34 4.79 -1.70
CA ALA A 61 -5.72 6.11 -1.89
C ALA A 61 -4.19 6.04 -1.85
N ILE A 62 -3.61 5.30 -0.91
CA ILE A 62 -2.16 5.11 -0.80
C ILE A 62 -1.61 4.36 -2.02
N ALA A 63 -2.30 3.30 -2.47
CA ALA A 63 -1.89 2.57 -3.66
C ALA A 63 -1.86 3.45 -4.91
N ILE A 64 -2.83 4.36 -5.05
CA ILE A 64 -2.87 5.35 -6.16
C ILE A 64 -1.71 6.33 -6.07
N ILE A 65 -1.41 6.87 -4.87
CA ILE A 65 -0.28 7.79 -4.67
C ILE A 65 1.05 7.10 -5.05
N ILE A 66 1.25 5.86 -4.61
CA ILE A 66 2.44 5.07 -4.95
C ILE A 66 2.53 4.83 -6.46
N SER A 67 1.42 4.44 -7.09
CA SER A 67 1.36 4.27 -8.55
C SER A 67 1.74 5.55 -9.29
N ALA A 68 1.19 6.70 -8.88
CA ALA A 68 1.51 7.99 -9.45
C ALA A 68 2.97 8.40 -9.23
N ALA A 69 3.56 8.05 -8.09
CA ALA A 69 4.96 8.35 -7.78
C ALA A 69 5.95 7.49 -8.61
N ILE A 70 5.57 6.26 -8.97
CA ILE A 70 6.41 5.36 -9.77
C ILE A 70 6.30 5.68 -11.28
N HIS A 71 5.14 6.11 -11.75
CA HIS A 71 4.88 6.45 -13.16
C HIS A 71 5.05 7.95 -13.49
N GLY A 72 5.57 8.74 -12.54
CA GLY A 72 5.81 10.17 -12.67
C GLY A 72 7.18 10.54 -13.20
#